data_AF-A0A933S5E0-F1
#
_entry.id   AF-A0A933S5E0-F1
#
_cell.length_a   1.000
_cell.length_b   1.000
_cell.length_c   1.000
_cell.angle_alpha   90.00
_cell.angle_beta   90.00
_cell.angle_gamma   90.00
#
_symmetry.space_group_name_H-M   'P 1'
#
loop_
_entity.id
_entity.type
_entity.pdbx_description
1 polymer ?
#
loop_
_entity_poly.entity_id
_entity_poly.type
_entity_poly.pdbx_seq_one_letter_code
_entity_poly.pdbx_strand_id
1 'polypeptide(L)'
;MPTYAEVKTDKLNVRDKGAPDAAQVGQLNKGDLVPVTKVKDGWVQLGWNGKAYVLGEGVNVPEGAPNGKPRYEDMREAFIAHARELDKTIQWLEVPRASGITVRYHWREYRDRDALIKRAVELARLYSVMTTGETGIEVEIVNGNEPWAKAFY
;
A
#
# COMPACT_ATOMS: atom_id res chain seq x y z
N MET A 1 -10.02 -6.78 10.51
CA MET A 1 -8.68 -7.24 10.96
C MET A 1 -7.70 -6.91 9.85
N PRO A 2 -6.48 -6.41 10.14
CA PRO A 2 -5.53 -6.07 9.09
C PRO A 2 -5.07 -7.34 8.37
N THR A 3 -5.13 -7.33 7.04
CA THR A 3 -4.89 -8.51 6.17
C THR A 3 -3.64 -8.39 5.31
N TYR A 4 -2.76 -7.45 5.65
CA TYR A 4 -1.59 -7.05 4.88
C TYR A 4 -0.36 -7.02 5.78
N ALA A 5 0.82 -7.28 5.24
CA ALA A 5 2.07 -7.13 5.96
C ALA A 5 2.85 -5.92 5.43
N GLU A 6 3.48 -5.19 6.34
CA GLU A 6 4.42 -4.12 5.99
C GLU A 6 5.83 -4.69 5.86
N VAL A 7 6.53 -4.36 4.79
CA VAL A 7 7.94 -4.74 4.59
C VAL A 7 8.83 -3.90 5.48
N LYS A 8 9.66 -4.55 6.32
CA LYS A 8 10.55 -3.85 7.27
C LYS A 8 12.00 -3.71 6.80
N THR A 9 12.36 -4.38 5.71
CA THR A 9 13.73 -4.42 5.15
C THR A 9 13.82 -3.64 3.84
N ASP A 10 14.96 -3.00 3.57
CA ASP A 10 15.11 -2.12 2.39
C ASP A 10 14.91 -2.82 1.05
N LYS A 11 15.31 -4.09 0.96
CA LYS A 11 15.13 -4.93 -0.23
C LYS A 11 14.71 -6.33 0.17
N LEU A 12 13.44 -6.65 -0.05
CA LEU A 12 12.88 -7.97 0.21
C LEU A 12 12.57 -8.68 -1.11
N ASN A 13 13.20 -9.82 -1.34
CA ASN A 13 12.99 -10.58 -2.57
C ASN A 13 11.63 -11.28 -2.54
N VAL A 14 10.87 -11.13 -3.63
CA VAL A 14 9.66 -11.89 -3.91
C VAL A 14 10.05 -13.12 -4.71
N ARG A 15 9.65 -14.30 -4.25
CA ARG A 15 9.97 -15.58 -4.88
C ARG A 15 8.72 -16.32 -5.37
N ASP A 16 8.91 -17.20 -6.35
CA ASP A 16 7.81 -17.99 -6.94
C ASP A 16 7.30 -19.10 -6.01
N LYS A 17 8.10 -19.51 -5.02
CA LYS A 17 7.79 -20.51 -3.99
C LYS A 17 8.36 -20.08 -2.63
N GLY A 18 7.78 -20.61 -1.56
CA GLY A 18 8.29 -20.48 -0.20
C GLY A 18 9.50 -21.37 0.06
N ALA A 19 10.62 -21.10 -0.61
CA ALA A 19 11.88 -21.83 -0.42
C ALA A 19 13.10 -20.92 -0.66
N PRO A 20 14.23 -21.13 0.06
CA PRO A 20 15.41 -20.26 -0.05
C PRO A 20 16.04 -20.23 -1.45
N ASP A 21 15.93 -21.33 -2.20
CA ASP A 21 16.48 -21.57 -3.54
C ASP A 21 15.47 -21.28 -4.67
N ALA A 22 14.24 -20.87 -4.33
CA ALA A 22 13.18 -20.55 -5.29
C ALA A 22 13.56 -19.35 -6.19
N ALA A 23 12.99 -19.26 -7.39
CA ALA A 23 13.34 -18.19 -8.32
C ALA A 23 12.84 -16.84 -7.80
N GLN A 24 13.68 -15.80 -7.89
CA GLN A 24 13.25 -14.44 -7.61
C GLN A 24 12.40 -13.92 -8.78
N VAL A 25 11.19 -13.48 -8.48
CA VAL A 25 10.21 -12.94 -9.44
C VAL A 25 9.96 -11.44 -9.28
N GLY A 26 10.49 -10.85 -8.20
CA GLY A 26 10.37 -9.42 -7.93
C GLY A 26 11.14 -9.01 -6.68
N GLN A 27 10.99 -7.74 -6.31
CA GLN A 27 11.58 -7.17 -5.11
C GLN A 27 10.65 -6.10 -4.54
N LEU A 28 10.57 -6.04 -3.22
CA LEU A 28 9.83 -5.06 -2.45
C LEU A 28 10.79 -4.17 -1.68
N ASN A 29 10.35 -2.94 -1.43
CA ASN A 29 11.06 -1.97 -0.63
C ASN A 29 10.46 -1.88 0.77
N LYS A 30 11.24 -1.31 1.70
CA LYS A 30 10.74 -1.00 3.04
C LYS A 30 9.52 -0.08 2.98
N GLY A 31 8.52 -0.37 3.82
CA GLY A 31 7.25 0.33 3.87
C GLY A 31 6.19 -0.24 2.90
N ASP A 32 6.58 -1.13 1.98
CA ASP A 32 5.62 -1.74 1.06
C ASP A 32 4.56 -2.53 1.81
N LEU A 33 3.32 -2.32 1.42
CA LEU A 33 2.19 -3.05 1.98
C LEU A 33 1.79 -4.16 1.02
N VAL A 34 1.80 -5.41 1.50
CA VAL A 34 1.47 -6.58 0.68
C VAL A 34 0.33 -7.39 1.27
N PRO A 35 -0.64 -7.84 0.45
CA PRO A 35 -1.75 -8.66 0.92
C PRO A 35 -1.23 -10.03 1.35
N VAL A 36 -1.57 -10.47 2.55
CA VAL A 36 -1.19 -11.79 3.08
C VAL A 36 -2.34 -12.76 2.91
N THR A 37 -2.05 -13.95 2.41
CA THR A 37 -3.03 -15.05 2.28
C THR A 37 -2.74 -16.24 3.16
N LYS A 38 -1.46 -16.44 3.50
CA LYS A 38 -1.01 -17.55 4.33
C LYS A 38 0.37 -17.27 4.90
N VAL A 39 0.61 -17.70 6.12
CA VAL A 39 1.95 -17.83 6.69
C VAL A 39 2.21 -19.30 6.96
N LYS A 40 3.33 -19.83 6.46
CA LYS A 40 3.71 -21.22 6.67
C LYS A 40 5.22 -21.39 6.58
N ASP A 41 5.81 -22.14 7.52
CA ASP A 41 7.23 -22.54 7.50
C ASP A 41 8.20 -21.35 7.34
N GLY A 42 7.89 -20.21 7.98
CA GLY A 42 8.70 -18.99 7.88
C GLY A 42 8.50 -18.16 6.60
N TRP A 43 7.59 -18.59 5.71
CA TRP A 43 7.25 -17.89 4.47
C TRP A 43 5.85 -17.29 4.53
N VAL A 44 5.71 -16.14 3.88
CA VAL A 44 4.44 -15.43 3.73
C VAL A 44 4.03 -15.49 2.28
N GLN A 45 2.88 -16.10 2.01
CA GLN A 45 2.26 -16.17 0.71
C GLN A 45 1.45 -14.89 0.46
N LEU A 46 1.77 -14.21 -0.63
CA LEU A 46 1.11 -12.97 -1.03
C LEU A 46 -0.15 -13.26 -1.86
N GLY A 47 -1.13 -12.35 -1.75
CA GLY A 47 -2.42 -12.42 -2.46
C GLY A 47 -2.40 -12.13 -3.96
N TRP A 48 -1.21 -11.96 -4.54
CA TRP A 48 -0.98 -11.64 -5.94
C TRP A 48 -1.05 -12.89 -6.81
N ASN A 49 -1.80 -12.85 -7.93
CA ASN A 49 -1.91 -13.78 -9.09
C ASN A 49 -1.41 -15.25 -9.00
N GLY A 50 -1.32 -15.83 -7.80
CA GLY A 50 -0.65 -17.08 -7.49
C GLY A 50 0.86 -17.04 -7.75
N LYS A 51 1.68 -17.44 -6.76
CA LYS A 51 3.16 -17.57 -6.82
C LYS A 51 3.97 -16.32 -6.46
N ALA A 52 3.61 -15.67 -5.36
CA ALA A 52 4.45 -14.66 -4.75
C ALA A 52 4.62 -14.97 -3.27
N TYR A 53 5.88 -15.15 -2.85
CA TYR A 53 6.25 -15.49 -1.49
C TYR A 53 7.39 -14.59 -1.02
N VAL A 54 7.36 -14.23 0.26
CA VAL A 54 8.44 -13.48 0.91
C VAL A 54 8.82 -14.16 2.23
N LEU A 55 10.03 -13.89 2.70
CA LEU A 55 10.46 -14.34 4.03
C LEU A 55 9.64 -13.61 5.09
N GLY A 56 9.05 -14.37 6.02
CA GLY A 56 8.25 -13.83 7.12
C GLY A 56 9.06 -12.91 8.03
N GLU A 57 10.34 -13.22 8.22
CA GLU A 57 11.27 -12.33 8.93
C GLU A 57 11.52 -11.00 8.24
N GLY A 58 11.11 -10.82 6.97
CA GLY A 58 11.23 -9.56 6.23
C GLY A 58 10.01 -8.64 6.33
N VAL A 59 8.93 -9.09 6.98
CA VAL A 59 7.66 -8.37 7.05
C VAL A 59 7.08 -8.37 8.46
N ASN A 60 6.24 -7.38 8.75
CA ASN A 60 5.41 -7.33 9.94
C ASN A 60 4.03 -7.91 9.59
N VAL A 61 3.80 -9.18 9.90
CA VAL A 61 2.49 -9.80 9.67
C VAL A 61 1.55 -9.41 10.82
N PRO A 62 0.39 -8.79 10.55
CA PRO A 62 -0.59 -8.47 11.57
C PRO A 62 -1.23 -9.73 12.15
N GLU A 63 -1.55 -9.66 13.44
CA GLU A 63 -2.26 -10.72 14.13
C GLU A 63 -3.66 -10.91 13.52
N GLY A 64 -4.02 -12.16 13.18
CA GLY A 64 -5.30 -12.47 12.55
C GLY A 64 -5.34 -12.37 11.02
N ALA A 65 -4.20 -12.40 10.33
CA ALA A 65 -4.15 -12.47 8.88
C ALA A 65 -5.08 -13.59 8.32
N PRO A 66 -5.84 -13.32 7.25
CA PRO A 66 -6.87 -14.22 6.79
C PRO A 66 -6.26 -15.49 6.21
N ASN A 67 -6.88 -16.64 6.51
CA ASN A 67 -6.66 -17.88 5.77
C ASN A 67 -7.45 -17.80 4.46
N GLY A 68 -6.88 -17.16 3.42
CA GLY A 68 -7.53 -17.01 2.12
C GLY A 68 -7.24 -15.68 1.44
N LYS A 69 -7.81 -15.47 0.23
CA LYS A 69 -7.68 -14.20 -0.49
C LYS A 69 -8.33 -13.06 0.31
N PRO A 70 -7.62 -11.95 0.61
CA PRO A 70 -8.22 -10.83 1.33
C PRO A 70 -9.30 -10.15 0.48
N ARG A 71 -10.37 -9.68 1.13
CA ARG A 71 -11.42 -8.92 0.44
C ARG A 71 -10.91 -7.50 0.15
N TYR A 72 -11.43 -6.91 -0.93
CA TYR A 72 -11.12 -5.53 -1.31
C TYR A 72 -11.31 -4.54 -0.15
N GLU A 73 -12.44 -4.61 0.55
CA GLU A 73 -12.72 -3.68 1.65
C GLU A 73 -11.72 -3.79 2.80
N ASP A 74 -11.26 -5.01 3.09
CA ASP A 74 -10.25 -5.22 4.14
C ASP A 74 -8.90 -4.60 3.74
N MET A 75 -8.53 -4.70 2.44
CA MET A 75 -7.31 -4.07 1.89
C MET A 75 -7.44 -2.54 1.83
N ARG A 76 -8.61 -2.03 1.45
CA ARG A 76 -8.91 -0.60 1.39
C ARG A 76 -8.77 0.06 2.75
N GLU A 77 -9.44 -0.47 3.76
CA GLU A 77 -9.41 0.08 5.13
C GLU A 77 -8.02 0.02 5.73
N ALA A 78 -7.32 -1.10 5.51
CA ALA A 78 -5.92 -1.27 5.85
C ALA A 78 -5.02 -0.16 5.28
N PHE A 79 -5.11 0.07 3.97
CA PHE A 79 -4.36 1.11 3.29
C PHE A 79 -4.70 2.49 3.83
N ILE A 80 -5.99 2.81 4.02
CA ILE A 80 -6.43 4.11 4.55
C ILE A 80 -5.86 4.36 5.95
N ALA A 81 -5.86 3.34 6.81
CA ALA A 81 -5.31 3.43 8.15
C ALA A 81 -3.80 3.71 8.11
N HIS A 82 -3.05 2.96 7.32
CA HIS A 82 -1.60 3.13 7.19
C HIS A 82 -1.24 4.48 6.56
N ALA A 83 -1.95 4.90 5.50
CA ALA A 83 -1.74 6.19 4.86
C ALA A 83 -1.89 7.36 5.84
N ARG A 84 -2.90 7.30 6.73
CA ARG A 84 -3.13 8.31 7.77
C ARG A 84 -2.08 8.28 8.89
N GLU A 85 -1.45 7.13 9.12
CA GLU A 85 -0.33 7.01 10.06
C GLU A 85 0.96 7.62 9.48
N LEU A 86 1.27 7.30 8.22
CA LEU A 86 2.41 7.84 7.48
C LEU A 86 2.31 9.35 7.27
N ASP A 87 1.11 9.83 6.95
CA ASP A 87 0.86 11.23 6.63
C ASP A 87 -0.36 11.76 7.36
N LYS A 88 -0.10 12.35 8.53
CA LYS A 88 -1.13 12.98 9.39
C LYS A 88 -1.75 14.24 8.78
N THR A 89 -1.22 14.73 7.65
CA THR A 89 -1.69 15.93 6.95
C THR A 89 -2.88 15.64 6.02
N ILE A 90 -3.14 14.36 5.75
CA ILE A 90 -4.29 13.89 4.97
C ILE A 90 -5.58 14.28 5.69
N GLN A 91 -6.40 15.11 5.05
CA GLN A 91 -7.74 15.44 5.53
C GLN A 91 -8.77 14.42 5.07
N TRP A 92 -8.64 13.98 3.83
CA TRP A 92 -9.56 13.04 3.20
C TRP A 92 -8.81 12.14 2.23
N LEU A 93 -9.16 10.86 2.26
CA LEU A 93 -8.59 9.83 1.40
C LEU A 93 -9.73 8.95 0.93
N GLU A 94 -9.92 8.91 -0.38
CA GLU A 94 -10.87 8.02 -1.03
C GLU A 94 -10.12 7.01 -1.87
N VAL A 95 -10.56 5.76 -1.78
CA VAL A 95 -9.95 4.61 -2.45
C VAL A 95 -11.10 3.84 -3.10
N PRO A 96 -11.57 4.31 -4.27
CA PRO A 96 -12.66 3.69 -5.00
C PRO A 96 -12.20 2.40 -5.69
N ARG A 97 -13.11 1.42 -5.80
CA ARG A 97 -12.77 0.07 -6.31
C ARG A 97 -12.42 0.01 -7.79
N ALA A 98 -12.83 1.01 -8.56
CA ALA A 98 -12.72 1.04 -10.02
C ALA A 98 -11.92 2.23 -10.55
N SER A 99 -11.39 3.08 -9.66
CA SER A 99 -10.62 4.27 -10.02
C SER A 99 -9.39 4.39 -9.12
N GLY A 100 -8.48 5.26 -9.55
CA GLY A 100 -7.31 5.65 -8.78
C GLY A 100 -7.62 6.14 -7.37
N ILE A 101 -6.59 6.27 -6.53
CA ILE A 101 -6.78 6.88 -5.21
C ILE A 101 -7.00 8.38 -5.34
N THR A 102 -7.87 8.94 -4.50
CA THR A 102 -8.06 10.39 -4.38
C THR A 102 -7.58 10.85 -3.01
N VAL A 103 -6.55 11.70 -2.96
CA VAL A 103 -5.99 12.25 -1.71
C VAL A 103 -6.27 13.74 -1.62
N ARG A 104 -6.76 14.20 -0.46
CA ARG A 104 -7.00 15.62 -0.15
C ARG A 104 -6.16 16.11 1.03
N TYR A 105 -5.49 17.24 0.81
CA TYR A 105 -4.66 17.93 1.82
C TYR A 105 -5.22 19.31 2.18
N HIS A 106 -5.06 19.71 3.44
CA HIS A 106 -5.48 21.03 3.92
C HIS A 106 -4.54 22.14 3.48
N TRP A 107 -5.09 23.29 3.11
CA TRP A 107 -4.26 24.36 2.54
C TRP A 107 -3.26 25.03 3.45
N ARG A 108 -3.52 25.08 4.75
CA ARG A 108 -2.63 25.75 5.71
C ARG A 108 -1.26 25.08 5.85
N GLU A 109 -1.11 23.87 5.32
CA GLU A 109 0.16 23.15 5.33
C GLU A 109 0.99 23.32 4.03
N TYR A 110 0.49 24.11 3.04
CA TYR A 110 1.15 24.40 1.74
C TYR A 110 2.39 25.33 1.83
N ARG A 111 3.31 25.12 2.76
CA ARG A 111 4.64 25.74 2.60
C ARG A 111 5.50 25.03 1.54
N ASP A 112 5.20 23.77 1.25
CA ASP A 112 5.89 22.98 0.21
C ASP A 112 4.91 22.06 -0.55
N ARG A 113 4.38 22.57 -1.66
CA ARG A 113 3.46 21.84 -2.55
C ARG A 113 4.12 20.57 -3.11
N ASP A 114 5.40 20.64 -3.44
CA ASP A 114 6.09 19.53 -4.10
C ASP A 114 6.32 18.38 -3.11
N ALA A 115 6.50 18.67 -1.82
CA ALA A 115 6.51 17.65 -0.77
C ALA A 115 5.18 16.90 -0.67
N LEU A 116 4.04 17.59 -0.74
CA LEU A 116 2.72 16.94 -0.70
C LEU A 116 2.46 16.06 -1.92
N ILE A 117 2.85 16.53 -3.11
CA ILE A 117 2.77 15.72 -4.34
C ILE A 117 3.62 14.46 -4.19
N LYS A 118 4.86 14.57 -3.69
CA LYS A 118 5.72 13.40 -3.45
C LYS A 118 5.09 12.39 -2.49
N ARG A 119 4.45 12.85 -1.41
CA ARG A 119 3.74 11.97 -0.47
C ARG A 119 2.55 11.29 -1.12
N ALA A 120 1.75 12.02 -1.90
CA ALA A 120 0.62 11.45 -2.62
C ALA A 120 1.05 10.38 -3.65
N VAL A 121 2.15 10.65 -4.36
CA VAL A 121 2.75 9.68 -5.30
C VAL A 121 3.24 8.43 -4.55
N GLU A 122 3.87 8.59 -3.38
CA GLU A 122 4.29 7.44 -2.58
C GLU A 122 3.09 6.61 -2.10
N LEU A 123 2.02 7.24 -1.61
CA LEU A 123 0.79 6.55 -1.21
C LEU A 123 0.19 5.72 -2.34
N ALA A 124 0.15 6.26 -3.55
CA ALA A 124 -0.32 5.52 -4.70
C ALA A 124 0.59 4.36 -5.09
N ARG A 125 1.90 4.55 -4.99
CA ARG A 125 2.87 3.48 -5.20
C ARG A 125 2.65 2.35 -4.20
N LEU A 126 2.43 2.66 -2.92
CA LEU A 126 2.06 1.66 -1.90
C LEU A 126 0.74 0.95 -2.23
N TYR A 127 -0.27 1.68 -2.70
CA TYR A 127 -1.56 1.12 -3.09
C TYR A 127 -1.46 0.20 -4.31
N SER A 128 -0.68 0.58 -5.31
CA SER A 128 -0.41 -0.24 -6.51
C SER A 128 0.28 -1.55 -6.14
N VAL A 129 1.27 -1.52 -5.23
CA VAL A 129 1.93 -2.74 -4.72
C VAL A 129 0.92 -3.63 -3.99
N MET A 130 0.06 -3.06 -3.15
CA MET A 130 -0.94 -3.83 -2.41
C MET A 130 -1.95 -4.53 -3.35
N THR A 131 -2.34 -3.87 -4.45
CA THR A 131 -3.42 -4.33 -5.33
C THR A 131 -2.96 -5.02 -6.62
N THR A 132 -1.66 -5.03 -6.93
CA THR A 132 -1.08 -5.54 -8.19
C THR A 132 -1.69 -4.93 -9.46
N GLY A 133 -2.10 -3.67 -9.40
CA GLY A 133 -2.71 -2.95 -10.52
C GLY A 133 -2.00 -1.65 -10.84
N GLU A 134 -2.09 -1.22 -12.10
CA GLU A 134 -1.83 0.18 -12.49
C GLU A 134 -2.95 1.03 -11.91
N THR A 135 -2.62 1.85 -10.93
CA THR A 135 -3.58 2.75 -10.28
C THR A 135 -3.24 4.16 -10.73
N GLY A 136 -4.14 4.81 -11.45
CA GLY A 136 -4.07 6.27 -11.61
C GLY A 136 -4.17 6.94 -10.23
N ILE A 137 -3.75 8.19 -10.13
CA ILE A 137 -3.77 8.95 -8.89
C ILE A 137 -4.45 10.27 -9.16
N GLU A 138 -5.48 10.59 -8.40
CA GLU A 138 -6.01 11.94 -8.35
C GLU A 138 -5.56 12.61 -7.05
N VAL A 139 -4.80 13.69 -7.17
CA VAL A 139 -4.37 14.50 -6.03
C VAL A 139 -5.16 15.79 -6.05
N GLU A 140 -5.98 16.00 -5.02
CA GLU A 140 -6.79 17.20 -4.86
C GLU A 140 -6.22 18.05 -3.70
N ILE A 141 -5.79 19.26 -4.04
CA ILE A 141 -5.35 20.27 -3.07
C ILE A 141 -6.57 21.13 -2.72
N VAL A 142 -7.03 21.07 -1.47
CA VAL A 142 -8.27 21.77 -1.03
C VAL A 142 -8.01 22.92 -0.05
N ASN A 143 -8.76 24.01 -0.19
CA ASN A 143 -8.84 25.11 0.77
C ASN A 143 -10.21 25.07 1.47
N GLY A 144 -10.28 24.47 2.66
CA GLY A 144 -11.57 24.16 3.30
C GLY A 144 -12.30 23.07 2.51
N ASN A 145 -13.54 23.34 2.07
CA ASN A 145 -14.35 22.43 1.25
C ASN A 145 -14.21 22.67 -0.27
N GLU A 146 -13.43 23.67 -0.69
CA GLU A 146 -13.28 24.02 -2.11
C GLU A 146 -11.96 23.45 -2.68
N PRO A 147 -12.01 22.68 -3.79
CA PRO A 147 -10.80 22.24 -4.48
C PRO A 147 -10.11 23.43 -5.14
N TRP A 148 -8.90 23.74 -4.67
CA TRP A 148 -8.05 24.81 -5.19
C TRP A 148 -7.27 24.30 -6.41
N ALA A 149 -6.67 23.10 -6.35
CA ALA A 149 -5.97 22.53 -7.49
C ALA A 149 -6.21 21.02 -7.59
N LYS A 150 -6.39 20.52 -8.81
CA LYS A 150 -6.45 19.08 -9.10
C LYS A 150 -5.29 18.72 -10.00
N ALA A 151 -4.64 17.60 -9.71
CA ALA A 151 -3.61 17.05 -10.56
C ALA A 151 -3.78 15.53 -10.66
N PHE A 152 -3.69 15.02 -11.88
CA PHE A 152 -3.72 13.58 -12.17
C PHE A 152 -2.29 13.11 -12.43
N TYR A 153 -1.91 11.99 -11.81
CA TYR A 153 -0.60 11.37 -11.93
C TYR A 153 -0.72 9.88 -12.18
#